data_AF-A0A4S4E053-F1
#
_entry.id   AF-A0A4S4E053-F1
#
_cell.length_a   1.000
_cell.length_b   1.000
_cell.length_c   1.000
_cell.angle_alpha   90.00
_cell.angle_beta   90.00
_cell.angle_gamma   90.00
#
_symmetry.space_group_name_H-M   'P 1'
#
loop_
_entity.id
_entity.type
_entity.pdbx_description
1 polymer ?
#
loop_
_entity_poly.entity_id
_entity_poly.type
_entity_poly.pdbx_seq_one_letter_code
_entity_poly.pdbx_strand_id
1 'polypeptide(L)'
;MGDFNLALVIVAIVVCVLVFFFNVYLLINFQHPDDANQAYFPKFVVVLGLSVAAISILMLPADVANRQACQHAIYNGACNLTLPMKSLWLAVYILDAVLVFFVIPFAMFYYEGDQDKTIGKRIKSALLWVGTTAIVCGLVLGILYGMEKKKTKRQIPAFRLKHVLP
;
A
#
# COMPACT_ATOMS: atom_id res chain seq x y z
N MET A 1 -30.90 13.98 -1.36
CA MET A 1 -29.70 14.86 -1.21
C MET A 1 -28.60 14.24 -0.33
N GLY A 2 -28.53 12.90 -0.23
CA GLY A 2 -27.37 12.17 0.31
C GLY A 2 -26.97 10.97 -0.57
N ASP A 3 -27.66 10.79 -1.69
CA ASP A 3 -27.75 9.53 -2.42
C ASP A 3 -26.48 9.23 -3.24
N PHE A 4 -25.75 10.27 -3.66
CA PHE A 4 -24.54 10.13 -4.48
C PHE A 4 -23.33 9.64 -3.66
N ASN A 5 -23.17 10.14 -2.43
CA ASN A 5 -22.11 9.65 -1.53
C ASN A 5 -22.39 8.23 -1.04
N LEU A 6 -23.66 7.94 -0.73
CA LEU A 6 -24.10 6.59 -0.41
C LEU A 6 -23.75 5.62 -1.55
N ALA A 7 -24.02 6.00 -2.81
CA ALA A 7 -23.67 5.19 -3.97
C ALA A 7 -22.15 4.93 -4.08
N LEU A 8 -21.31 5.96 -3.91
CA LEU A 8 -19.85 5.79 -3.92
C LEU A 8 -19.35 4.87 -2.80
N VAL A 9 -19.91 4.98 -1.59
CA VAL A 9 -19.56 4.09 -0.47
C VAL A 9 -20.02 2.65 -0.74
N ILE A 10 -21.23 2.45 -1.26
CA ILE A 10 -21.74 1.12 -1.61
C ILE A 10 -20.85 0.48 -2.68
N VAL A 11 -20.53 1.21 -3.75
CA VAL A 11 -19.64 0.71 -4.81
C VAL A 11 -18.25 0.37 -4.24
N ALA A 12 -17.69 1.22 -3.38
CA ALA A 12 -16.42 0.93 -2.72
C ALA A 12 -16.46 -0.36 -1.89
N ILE A 13 -17.52 -0.57 -1.09
CA ILE A 13 -17.68 -1.79 -0.30
C ILE A 13 -17.80 -3.02 -1.20
N VAL A 14 -18.66 -2.96 -2.23
CA VAL A 14 -18.87 -4.08 -3.17
C VAL A 14 -17.56 -4.44 -3.88
N VAL A 15 -16.83 -3.43 -4.37
CA VAL A 15 -15.56 -3.67 -5.05
C VAL A 15 -14.50 -4.23 -4.08
N CYS A 16 -14.41 -3.74 -2.84
CA CYS A 16 -13.51 -4.30 -1.84
C CYS A 16 -13.79 -5.78 -1.56
N VAL A 17 -15.07 -6.16 -1.45
CA VAL A 17 -15.48 -7.55 -1.24
C VAL A 17 -15.14 -8.42 -2.45
N LEU A 18 -15.40 -7.93 -3.66
CA LEU A 18 -15.03 -8.64 -4.91
C LEU A 18 -13.53 -8.86 -5.02
N VAL A 19 -12.73 -7.82 -4.72
CA VAL A 19 -11.25 -7.90 -4.70
C VAL A 19 -10.78 -8.97 -3.70
N PHE A 20 -11.38 -9.01 -2.51
CA PHE A 20 -11.02 -10.03 -1.51
C PHE A 20 -11.30 -11.45 -2.02
N PHE A 21 -12.48 -11.69 -2.60
CA PHE A 21 -12.80 -13.01 -3.17
C PHE A 21 -11.89 -13.39 -4.33
N PHE A 22 -11.56 -12.44 -5.21
CA PHE A 22 -10.64 -12.67 -6.31
C PHE A 22 -9.23 -13.04 -5.82
N ASN A 23 -8.74 -12.37 -4.79
CA ASN A 23 -7.42 -12.68 -4.20
C ASN A 23 -7.40 -14.04 -3.51
N VAL A 24 -8.50 -14.45 -2.85
CA VAL A 24 -8.62 -15.81 -2.30
C VAL A 24 -8.65 -16.85 -3.42
N TYR A 25 -9.39 -16.60 -4.50
CA TYR A 25 -9.43 -17.49 -5.66
C TYR A 25 -8.06 -17.67 -6.31
N LEU A 26 -7.32 -16.58 -6.51
CA LEU A 26 -5.94 -16.62 -7.01
C LEU A 26 -5.05 -17.48 -6.11
N LEU A 27 -5.15 -17.31 -4.79
CA LEU A 27 -4.34 -18.09 -3.85
C LEU A 27 -4.65 -19.59 -3.94
N ILE A 28 -5.93 -19.97 -4.01
CA ILE A 28 -6.32 -21.39 -4.11
C ILE A 28 -5.83 -22.02 -5.42
N ASN A 29 -5.90 -21.28 -6.54
CA ASN A 29 -5.55 -21.79 -7.86
C ASN A 29 -4.03 -21.87 -8.11
N PHE A 30 -3.24 -20.97 -7.51
CA PHE A 30 -1.78 -20.92 -7.68
C PHE A 30 -0.99 -21.54 -6.51
N GLN A 31 -1.67 -22.09 -5.50
CA GLN A 31 -1.04 -22.82 -4.40
C GLN A 31 -0.44 -24.15 -4.88
N HIS A 32 0.78 -24.46 -4.44
CA HIS A 32 1.37 -25.78 -4.66
C HIS A 32 0.59 -26.85 -3.87
N PRO A 33 0.27 -28.03 -4.46
CA PRO A 33 -0.44 -29.11 -3.75
C PRO A 33 0.18 -29.52 -2.40
N ASP A 34 1.50 -29.40 -2.23
CA ASP A 34 2.21 -29.78 -1.00
C ASP A 34 1.99 -28.80 0.16
N ASP A 35 1.57 -27.56 -0.14
CA ASP A 35 1.20 -26.54 0.85
C ASP A 35 -0.32 -26.50 1.12
N ALA A 36 -1.09 -27.48 0.64
CA ALA A 36 -2.53 -27.55 0.90
C ALA A 36 -2.80 -27.69 2.42
N ASN A 37 -3.55 -26.73 2.97
CA ASN A 37 -3.89 -26.63 4.41
C ASN A 37 -2.71 -26.44 5.40
N GLN A 38 -1.53 -26.06 4.91
CA GLN A 38 -0.40 -25.65 5.75
C GLN A 38 -0.13 -24.15 5.65
N ALA A 39 0.57 -23.58 6.63
CA ALA A 39 1.02 -22.18 6.67
C ALA A 39 -0.07 -21.10 6.46
N TYR A 40 -1.09 -21.09 7.33
CA TYR A 40 -2.17 -20.10 7.28
C TYR A 40 -1.72 -18.64 7.44
N PHE A 41 -0.65 -18.39 8.21
CA PHE A 41 -0.19 -17.02 8.48
C PHE A 41 0.36 -16.31 7.23
N PRO A 42 1.33 -16.86 6.47
CA PRO A 42 1.75 -16.26 5.20
C PRO A 42 0.61 -16.11 4.19
N LYS A 43 -0.30 -17.09 4.10
CA LYS A 43 -1.46 -17.03 3.19
C LYS A 43 -2.37 -15.83 3.50
N PHE A 44 -2.65 -15.59 4.79
CA PHE A 44 -3.41 -14.43 5.21
C PHE A 44 -2.70 -13.12 4.82
N VAL A 45 -1.38 -13.03 5.06
CA VAL A 45 -0.59 -11.84 4.70
C VAL A 45 -0.61 -11.58 3.19
N VAL A 46 -0.54 -12.63 2.37
CA VAL A 46 -0.61 -12.53 0.91
C VAL A 46 -1.98 -11.99 0.45
N VAL A 47 -3.09 -12.57 0.93
CA VAL A 47 -4.44 -12.09 0.55
C VAL A 47 -4.65 -10.65 0.99
N LEU A 48 -4.19 -10.29 2.20
CA LEU A 48 -4.30 -8.94 2.72
C LEU A 48 -3.45 -7.97 1.87
N GLY A 49 -2.19 -8.31 1.59
CA GLY A 49 -1.29 -7.47 0.78
C GLY A 49 -1.81 -7.24 -0.65
N LEU A 50 -2.28 -8.29 -1.32
CA LEU A 50 -2.89 -8.17 -2.65
C LEU A 50 -4.18 -7.33 -2.62
N SER A 51 -4.97 -7.45 -1.55
CA SER A 51 -6.21 -6.69 -1.40
C SER A 51 -5.93 -5.20 -1.19
N VAL A 52 -4.97 -4.85 -0.33
CA VAL A 52 -4.59 -3.45 -0.11
C VAL A 52 -4.00 -2.85 -1.39
N ALA A 53 -3.13 -3.56 -2.10
CA ALA A 53 -2.55 -3.09 -3.36
C ALA A 53 -3.63 -2.81 -4.44
N ALA A 54 -4.61 -3.70 -4.58
CA ALA A 54 -5.73 -3.50 -5.51
C ALA A 54 -6.61 -2.31 -5.10
N ILE A 55 -6.87 -2.14 -3.80
CA ILE A 55 -7.61 -0.98 -3.26
C ILE A 55 -6.84 0.32 -3.55
N SER A 56 -5.51 0.34 -3.39
CA SER A 56 -4.67 1.51 -3.70
C SER A 56 -4.80 1.95 -5.16
N ILE A 57 -4.93 1.01 -6.10
CA ILE A 57 -5.19 1.32 -7.52
C ILE A 57 -6.61 1.88 -7.70
N LEU A 58 -7.60 1.27 -7.06
CA LEU A 58 -9.01 1.67 -7.15
C LEU A 58 -9.32 3.01 -6.46
N MET A 59 -8.46 3.47 -5.56
CA MET A 59 -8.56 4.80 -4.97
C MET A 59 -8.34 5.93 -5.98
N LEU A 60 -7.65 5.69 -7.09
CA LEU A 60 -7.44 6.68 -8.15
C LEU A 60 -8.75 7.10 -8.83
N PRO A 61 -9.55 6.18 -9.43
CA PRO A 61 -10.84 6.55 -10.00
C PRO A 61 -11.84 7.02 -8.92
N ALA A 62 -11.74 6.52 -7.68
CA ALA A 62 -12.56 7.00 -6.57
C ALA A 62 -12.27 8.47 -6.21
N ASP A 63 -11.01 8.91 -6.22
CA ASP A 63 -10.64 10.32 -6.00
C ASP A 63 -11.15 11.20 -7.15
N VAL A 64 -11.06 10.75 -8.40
CA VAL A 64 -11.62 11.46 -9.56
C VAL A 64 -13.14 11.63 -9.42
N ALA A 65 -13.87 10.55 -9.08
CA ALA A 65 -15.31 10.59 -8.90
C ALA A 65 -15.72 11.49 -7.72
N ASN A 66 -14.98 11.44 -6.60
CA ASN A 66 -15.25 12.27 -5.42
C ASN A 66 -15.07 13.77 -5.72
N ARG A 67 -14.07 14.14 -6.52
CA ARG A 67 -13.86 15.55 -6.94
C ARG A 67 -14.92 16.03 -7.93
N GLN A 68 -15.31 15.18 -8.89
CA GLN A 68 -16.37 15.50 -9.85
C GLN A 68 -17.72 15.74 -9.14
N ALA A 69 -18.02 14.97 -8.10
CA ALA A 69 -19.22 15.14 -7.28
C ALA A 69 -19.27 16.50 -6.56
N CYS A 70 -18.12 17.01 -6.08
CA CYS A 70 -18.06 18.35 -5.48
C CYS A 70 -18.23 19.49 -6.51
N GLN A 71 -17.75 19.34 -7.75
CA GLN A 71 -17.94 20.37 -8.78
C GLN A 71 -19.38 20.50 -9.28
N HIS A 72 -20.17 19.43 -9.21
CA HIS A 72 -21.59 19.43 -9.60
C HIS A 72 -22.53 19.82 -8.45
N ALA A 73 -22.02 20.12 -7.26
CA ALA A 73 -22.85 20.50 -6.14
C ALA A 73 -23.27 21.98 -6.22
N ILE A 74 -24.58 22.21 -6.34
CA ILE A 74 -25.21 23.55 -6.47
C ILE A 74 -25.07 24.39 -5.18
N TYR A 75 -24.69 23.80 -4.04
CA TYR A 75 -24.53 24.51 -2.76
C TYR A 75 -23.11 24.38 -2.20
N ASN A 76 -22.54 25.52 -1.77
CA ASN A 76 -21.17 25.64 -1.25
C ASN A 76 -20.89 24.78 0.01
N GLY A 77 -21.92 24.25 0.69
CA GLY A 77 -21.80 23.37 1.86
C GLY A 77 -21.71 21.87 1.54
N ALA A 78 -21.90 21.44 0.28
CA ALA A 78 -21.99 20.03 -0.08
C ALA A 78 -20.65 19.31 -0.05
N CYS A 79 -19.58 20.08 -0.28
CA CYS A 79 -18.24 19.55 -0.30
C CYS A 79 -17.76 19.10 1.10
N ASN A 80 -18.45 19.51 2.17
CA ASN A 80 -18.16 19.08 3.55
C ASN A 80 -18.71 17.69 3.90
N LEU A 81 -19.60 17.13 3.06
CA LEU A 81 -20.11 15.75 3.20
C LEU A 81 -19.39 14.79 2.22
N THR A 82 -18.20 15.15 1.73
CA THR A 82 -17.42 14.28 0.82
C THR A 82 -16.53 13.32 1.60
N LEU A 83 -16.11 12.23 0.96
CA LEU A 83 -15.18 11.29 1.57
C LEU A 83 -13.84 11.99 1.84
N PRO A 84 -13.26 11.91 3.06
CA PRO A 84 -12.00 12.57 3.39
C PRO A 84 -10.81 11.85 2.72
N MET A 85 -10.60 12.12 1.43
CA MET A 85 -9.59 11.44 0.61
C MET A 85 -8.17 11.61 1.13
N LYS A 86 -7.81 12.78 1.67
CA LYS A 86 -6.47 13.00 2.23
C LYS A 86 -6.15 12.03 3.38
N SER A 87 -7.12 11.82 4.27
CA SER A 87 -6.97 10.91 5.40
C SER A 87 -6.93 9.46 4.95
N LEU A 88 -7.75 9.09 3.96
CA LEU A 88 -7.75 7.72 3.41
C LEU A 88 -6.46 7.39 2.68
N TRP A 89 -5.96 8.29 1.83
CA TRP A 89 -4.67 8.12 1.15
C TRP A 89 -3.52 8.01 2.15
N LEU A 90 -3.51 8.85 3.19
CA LEU A 90 -2.49 8.77 4.24
C LEU A 90 -2.56 7.43 4.98
N ALA A 91 -3.76 6.97 5.34
CA ALA A 91 -3.95 5.70 6.05
C ALA A 91 -3.48 4.51 5.20
N VAL A 92 -3.85 4.47 3.92
CA VAL A 92 -3.47 3.40 3.00
C VAL A 92 -1.96 3.40 2.73
N TYR A 93 -1.34 4.57 2.53
CA TYR A 93 0.11 4.63 2.36
C TYR A 93 0.90 4.21 3.61
N ILE A 94 0.41 4.55 4.80
CA ILE A 94 1.03 4.07 6.05
C ILE A 94 0.87 2.55 6.15
N LEU A 95 -0.32 2.02 5.83
CA LEU A 95 -0.58 0.59 5.84
C LEU A 95 0.32 -0.16 4.84
N ASP A 96 0.44 0.34 3.61
CA ASP A 96 1.31 -0.20 2.57
C ASP A 96 2.78 -0.21 3.01
N ALA A 97 3.26 0.89 3.59
CA ALA A 97 4.63 0.96 4.10
C ALA A 97 4.87 -0.07 5.22
N VAL A 98 3.93 -0.23 6.15
CA VAL A 98 4.04 -1.22 7.23
C VAL A 98 4.00 -2.65 6.68
N LEU A 99 3.11 -2.93 5.73
CA LEU A 99 3.00 -4.24 5.11
C LEU A 99 4.28 -4.63 4.36
N VAL A 100 4.80 -3.73 3.53
CA VAL A 100 5.96 -4.01 2.66
C VAL A 100 7.26 -4.12 3.46
N PHE A 101 7.50 -3.24 4.44
CA PHE A 101 8.79 -3.22 5.15
C PHE A 101 8.84 -4.13 6.37
N PHE A 102 7.71 -4.43 6.99
CA PHE A 102 7.69 -5.19 8.24
C PHE A 102 6.91 -6.50 8.11
N VAL A 103 5.64 -6.46 7.70
CA VAL A 103 4.77 -7.65 7.79
C VAL A 103 5.11 -8.71 6.76
N ILE A 104 5.36 -8.34 5.49
CA ILE A 104 5.71 -9.28 4.42
C ILE A 104 7.08 -9.91 4.68
N PRO A 105 8.17 -9.15 4.97
CA PRO A 105 9.46 -9.74 5.33
C PRO A 105 9.37 -10.61 6.57
N PHE A 106 8.58 -10.20 7.58
CA PHE A 106 8.35 -11.02 8.76
C PHE A 106 7.68 -12.35 8.41
N ALA A 107 6.63 -12.33 7.58
CA ALA A 107 5.94 -13.54 7.15
C ALA A 107 6.87 -14.48 6.37
N MET A 108 7.74 -13.93 5.52
CA MET A 108 8.72 -14.68 4.75
C MET A 108 9.74 -15.37 5.68
N PHE A 109 10.46 -14.59 6.50
CA PHE A 109 11.47 -15.14 7.42
C PHE A 109 10.86 -16.03 8.50
N TYR A 110 9.62 -15.76 8.90
CA TYR A 110 8.90 -16.67 9.78
C TYR A 110 8.62 -17.97 9.07
N TYR A 111 8.10 -17.98 7.83
CA TYR A 111 7.83 -19.20 7.07
C TYR A 111 9.08 -20.05 6.81
N GLU A 112 10.18 -19.43 6.34
CA GLU A 112 11.48 -20.07 6.15
C GLU A 112 12.19 -20.45 7.45
N GLY A 113 11.70 -19.92 8.58
CA GLY A 113 12.22 -20.21 9.90
C GLY A 113 12.12 -21.69 10.22
N ASP A 114 13.29 -22.31 10.33
CA ASP A 114 13.53 -23.71 10.71
C ASP A 114 12.46 -24.25 11.68
N GLN A 115 11.71 -25.26 11.22
CA GLN A 115 10.58 -25.87 11.92
C GLN A 115 11.04 -26.60 13.20
N ASP A 116 12.33 -26.94 13.30
CA ASP A 116 12.92 -27.64 14.45
C ASP A 116 13.14 -26.71 15.66
N LYS A 117 12.96 -25.40 15.50
CA LYS A 117 13.13 -24.41 16.57
C LYS A 117 11.82 -24.13 17.29
N THR A 118 11.89 -23.98 18.61
CA THR A 118 10.77 -23.50 19.43
C THR A 118 10.23 -22.17 18.88
N ILE A 119 8.90 -22.01 18.90
CA ILE A 119 8.18 -20.86 18.31
C ILE A 119 8.80 -19.51 18.72
N GLY A 120 9.22 -19.37 19.99
CA GLY A 120 9.85 -18.15 20.48
C GLY A 120 11.23 -17.85 19.86
N LYS A 121 12.03 -18.88 19.55
CA LYS A 121 13.33 -18.71 18.86
C LYS A 121 13.12 -18.35 17.39
N ARG A 122 12.09 -18.91 16.75
CA ARG A 122 11.68 -18.60 15.38
C ARG A 122 11.26 -17.14 15.23
N ILE A 123 10.42 -16.64 16.14
CA ILE A 123 9.99 -15.23 16.15
C ILE A 123 11.17 -14.28 16.38
N LYS A 124 12.07 -14.58 17.34
CA LYS A 124 13.27 -13.75 17.59
C LYS A 124 14.19 -13.70 16.38
N SER A 125 14.42 -14.84 15.73
CA SER A 125 15.22 -14.91 14.51
C SER A 125 14.58 -14.09 13.39
N ALA A 126 13.28 -14.27 13.14
CA ALA A 126 12.56 -13.52 12.12
C ALA A 126 12.62 -12.00 12.38
N LEU A 127 12.41 -11.55 13.61
CA LEU A 127 12.48 -10.13 13.97
C LEU A 127 13.87 -9.52 13.74
N LEU A 128 14.95 -10.26 14.02
CA LEU A 128 16.31 -9.80 13.74
C LEU A 128 16.52 -9.58 12.24
N TRP A 129 16.11 -10.54 11.41
CA TRP A 129 16.21 -10.44 9.95
C TRP A 129 15.34 -9.32 9.37
N VAL A 130 14.13 -9.13 9.88
CA VAL A 130 13.26 -8.00 9.51
C VAL A 130 13.94 -6.67 9.82
N GLY A 131 14.56 -6.55 11.00
CA GLY A 131 15.34 -5.37 11.38
C GLY A 131 16.49 -5.10 10.40
N THR A 132 17.24 -6.13 10.04
CA THR A 132 18.32 -6.02 9.05
C THR A 132 17.80 -5.57 7.68
N THR A 133 16.71 -6.17 7.18
CA THR A 133 16.11 -5.78 5.89
C THR A 133 15.59 -4.35 5.92
N ALA A 134 14.96 -3.92 7.02
CA ALA A 134 14.47 -2.56 7.17
C ALA A 134 15.60 -1.52 7.16
N ILE A 135 16.74 -1.83 7.80
CA ILE A 135 17.95 -0.99 7.77
C ILE A 135 18.50 -0.87 6.34
N VAL A 136 18.63 -2.00 5.63
CA VAL A 136 19.13 -2.00 4.25
C VAL A 136 18.22 -1.18 3.34
N CYS A 137 16.90 -1.41 3.38
CA CYS A 137 15.94 -0.63 2.62
C CYS A 137 15.97 0.86 2.98
N GLY A 138 16.07 1.20 4.26
CA GLY A 138 16.17 2.59 4.73
C GLY A 138 17.44 3.29 4.24
N LEU A 139 18.58 2.60 4.23
CA LEU A 139 19.84 3.12 3.69
C LEU A 139 19.74 3.36 2.18
N VAL A 140 19.19 2.40 1.43
CA VAL A 140 18.99 2.53 -0.02
C VAL A 140 18.08 3.73 -0.34
N LEU A 141 16.93 3.85 0.34
CA LEU A 141 16.02 4.98 0.18
C LEU A 141 16.68 6.32 0.58
N GLY A 142 17.47 6.33 1.65
CA GLY A 142 18.21 7.50 2.10
C GLY A 142 19.23 7.98 1.07
N ILE A 143 19.98 7.05 0.46
CA ILE A 143 20.94 7.37 -0.61
C ILE A 143 20.20 7.90 -1.84
N LEU A 144 19.10 7.26 -2.26
CA LEU A 144 18.28 7.72 -3.40
C LEU A 144 17.75 9.14 -3.18
N TYR A 145 17.18 9.41 -2.01
CA TYR A 145 16.70 10.74 -1.65
C TYR A 145 17.83 11.78 -1.62
N GLY A 146 19.01 11.41 -1.10
CA GLY A 146 20.21 12.25 -1.15
C GLY A 146 20.66 12.58 -2.58
N MET A 147 20.57 11.61 -3.49
CA MET A 147 20.89 11.80 -4.90
C MET A 147 19.88 12.69 -5.63
N GLU A 148 18.58 12.57 -5.34
CA GLU A 148 17.56 13.47 -5.89
C GLU A 148 17.78 14.92 -5.46
N LYS A 149 18.04 15.17 -4.16
CA LYS A 149 18.38 16.51 -3.66
C LYS A 149 19.59 17.09 -4.40
N LYS A 150 20.59 16.26 -4.70
CA LYS A 150 21.78 16.67 -5.46
C LYS A 150 21.47 16.97 -6.93
N LYS A 151 20.59 16.19 -7.58
CA LYS A 151 20.13 16.43 -8.96
C LYS A 151 19.29 17.71 -9.05
N THR A 152 18.31 17.90 -8.18
CA THR A 152 17.48 19.11 -8.14
C THR A 152 18.33 20.37 -7.91
N LYS A 153 19.31 20.31 -7.00
CA LYS A 153 20.26 21.43 -6.81
C LYS A 153 21.16 21.70 -8.02
N ARG A 154 21.47 20.72 -8.89
CA ARG A 154 22.22 20.93 -10.13
C ARG A 154 21.37 21.47 -11.29
N GLN A 155 20.08 21.12 -11.31
CA GLN A 155 19.19 21.47 -12.41
C GLN A 155 18.63 22.91 -12.31
N ILE A 156 18.41 23.41 -11.07
CA ILE A 156 17.98 24.79 -10.80
C ILE A 156 18.97 25.87 -11.33
N PRO A 157 20.29 25.78 -11.10
CA PRO A 157 21.23 26.75 -11.64
C PRO A 157 21.39 26.63 -13.18
N ALA A 158 21.28 25.42 -13.75
CA ALA A 158 21.35 25.21 -15.20
C ALA A 158 20.11 25.75 -15.95
N PHE A 159 18.92 25.65 -15.35
CA PHE A 159 17.69 26.23 -15.91
C PHE A 159 17.69 27.77 -15.81
N ARG A 160 18.22 28.33 -14.71
CA ARG A 160 18.36 29.78 -14.54
C ARG A 160 19.37 30.40 -15.52
N LEU A 161 20.44 29.69 -15.88
CA LEU A 161 21.41 30.16 -16.89
C LEU A 161 20.86 30.12 -18.32
N LYS A 162 19.98 29.17 -18.66
CA LYS A 162 19.35 29.09 -20.00
C LYS A 162 18.27 30.15 -20.25
N HIS A 163 17.71 30.77 -19.22
CA HIS A 163 16.70 31.85 -19.35
C HIS A 163 17.28 33.26 -19.17
N VAL A 164 18.58 33.41 -18.92
CA VAL A 164 19.26 34.70 -18.71
C VAL A 164 20.30 35.02 -19.79
N LEU A 165 20.62 34.08 -20.68
CA LEU A 165 21.30 34.40 -21.94
C LEU A 165 20.28 34.46 -23.09
N PRO A 166 20.23 35.55 -23.87
CA PRO A 166 19.45 35.65 -25.11
C PRO A 166 19.96 34.71 -26.20
#